data_AF-A0AAZ3S5M6-F1
#
_entry.id   AF-A0AAZ3S5M6-F1
#
_cell.length_a   1.000
_cell.length_b   1.000
_cell.length_c   1.000
_cell.angle_alpha   90.00
_cell.angle_beta   90.00
_cell.angle_gamma   90.00
#
_symmetry.space_group_name_H-M   'P 1'
#
loop_
_entity.id
_entity.type
_entity.pdbx_description
1 polymer ?
#
loop_
_entity_poly.entity_id
_entity_poly.type
_entity_poly.pdbx_seq_one_letter_code
_entity_poly.pdbx_strand_id
1 'polypeptide(L)'
;IGIMPVGNAHPENEDWTCFEQSASLDIKSFFGFESTVEKMAMKQYASSIKKGKEIIEFYLNQLEEEGISHVPRWTPSLDAPSSSVTTKPVCATPNDATSNDAASQPDNQTENQTGTPDDKLDADYIKRYLGDLTPLQESCLIRLRQWLQESHKGKIPKDEHILRFLRARDFNMEKAREILCQSLTWRKQHQVDYLLETWTSPQVLNDYYTGGWHHHDKEGRPLYILRLGQMDTKGLVRALGEESLLRHVLSINEEGLRRCEENTKVFGRPISCWTCLVDLEGLNMRHLWRPGVKALLRIIEVVEANYPETLGRLLILRAPRVFPVLWTLVSPFIDENTRKKFLIYAGNDYQGPGGLLDYIDKEVIPDFLGGECMCEVPEGGLVPKSLYRTAEELENEDISLWTETIYQSASVFKGAPHEVVIEIIDASSVITWDFDVCKGDVVFHLYHSKRAPQTPRKDPLVGQHSSITTPGGNNVQLIDKSWTIGLDYSMVESPLTCKEGESVQGSHVTRWPGFYILQWKFHTMPGSASTNLPRVDDVLASLQVSSHKCKVMYYTEVIGSEDFRGSMTSLESSHSGFSQLSHATSSSNHSQSSSMISR
;
A
#
# COMPACT_ATOMS: atom_id res chain seq x y z
N ILE A 1 -1.32 -21.14 -7.53
CA ILE A 1 -1.49 -21.24 -9.00
C ILE A 1 -0.82 -22.53 -9.45
N GLY A 2 -1.60 -23.57 -9.73
CA GLY A 2 -1.08 -24.77 -10.40
C GLY A 2 -1.25 -24.57 -11.89
N ILE A 3 -0.16 -24.63 -12.66
CA ILE A 3 -0.21 -24.52 -14.11
C ILE A 3 0.17 -25.90 -14.66
N MET A 4 -0.79 -26.62 -15.23
CA MET A 4 -0.52 -27.78 -16.07
C MET A 4 -0.86 -27.42 -17.52
N PRO A 5 0.13 -27.26 -18.40
CA PRO A 5 -0.15 -27.22 -19.84
C PRO A 5 -0.43 -28.64 -20.32
N VAL A 6 -1.61 -28.88 -20.90
CA VAL A 6 -1.97 -30.14 -21.55
C VAL A 6 -2.18 -29.83 -23.03
N GLY A 7 -1.36 -30.43 -23.90
CA GLY A 7 -1.57 -30.37 -25.34
C GLY A 7 -2.55 -31.45 -25.78
N ASN A 8 -3.66 -31.08 -26.41
CA ASN A 8 -4.69 -31.99 -26.90
C ASN A 8 -4.97 -31.75 -28.40
N ALA A 9 -5.51 -32.75 -29.09
CA ALA A 9 -6.06 -32.56 -30.43
C ALA A 9 -7.29 -31.64 -30.37
N HIS A 10 -7.44 -30.72 -31.33
CA HIS A 10 -8.61 -29.85 -31.38
C HIS A 10 -9.89 -30.68 -31.61
N PRO A 11 -10.97 -30.48 -30.84
CA PRO A 11 -12.14 -31.36 -30.84
C PRO A 11 -12.90 -31.42 -32.16
N GLU A 12 -12.77 -30.40 -33.01
CA GLU A 12 -13.44 -30.33 -34.32
C GLU A 12 -12.48 -30.56 -35.51
N ASN A 13 -11.16 -30.58 -35.27
CA ASN A 13 -10.16 -30.77 -36.33
C ASN A 13 -8.97 -31.54 -35.78
N GLU A 14 -8.88 -32.83 -36.13
CA GLU A 14 -7.81 -33.71 -35.65
C GLU A 14 -6.42 -33.33 -36.15
N ASP A 15 -6.29 -32.43 -37.15
CA ASP A 15 -5.01 -31.95 -37.65
C ASP A 15 -4.49 -30.73 -36.87
N TRP A 16 -5.27 -30.17 -35.94
CA TRP A 16 -4.88 -29.01 -35.14
C TRP A 16 -4.43 -29.42 -33.73
N THR A 17 -3.32 -28.84 -33.29
CA THR A 17 -2.84 -28.97 -31.91
C THR A 17 -3.41 -27.82 -31.08
N CYS A 18 -4.23 -28.16 -30.08
CA CYS A 18 -4.79 -27.19 -29.15
C CYS A 18 -3.95 -27.16 -27.87
N PHE A 19 -3.48 -25.99 -27.50
CA PHE A 19 -2.84 -25.74 -26.21
C PHE A 19 -3.89 -25.14 -25.27
N GLU A 20 -4.50 -25.97 -24.44
CA GLU A 20 -5.41 -25.50 -23.41
C GLU A 20 -4.63 -25.20 -22.13
N GLN A 21 -4.71 -23.95 -21.69
CA GLN A 21 -4.30 -23.54 -20.36
C GLN A 21 -5.56 -23.27 -19.56
N SER A 22 -5.70 -23.95 -18.42
CA SER A 22 -6.73 -23.66 -17.43
C SER A 22 -6.06 -23.14 -16.16
N ALA A 23 -6.63 -22.07 -15.59
CA ALA A 23 -6.26 -21.58 -14.29
C ALA A 23 -7.52 -21.36 -13.46
N SER A 24 -7.47 -21.79 -12.20
CA SER A 24 -8.47 -21.45 -11.20
C SER A 24 -7.88 -20.44 -10.21
N LEU A 25 -8.66 -19.40 -9.93
CA LEU A 25 -8.38 -18.44 -8.88
C LEU A 25 -9.48 -18.58 -7.82
N ASP A 26 -9.07 -18.86 -6.59
CA ASP A 26 -9.97 -18.90 -5.44
C ASP A 26 -9.60 -17.75 -4.50
N ILE A 27 -10.47 -16.73 -4.44
CA ILE A 27 -10.32 -15.59 -3.52
C ILE A 27 -11.29 -15.83 -2.36
N LYS A 28 -10.78 -16.34 -1.24
CA LYS A 28 -11.61 -16.67 -0.06
C LYS A 28 -12.13 -15.42 0.66
N SER A 29 -11.27 -14.44 0.86
CA SER A 29 -11.54 -13.14 1.50
C SER A 29 -10.34 -12.24 1.22
N PHE A 30 -10.56 -11.02 0.72
CA PHE A 30 -9.47 -10.07 0.46
C PHE A 30 -9.87 -8.66 0.87
N PHE A 31 -10.34 -8.51 2.11
CA PHE A 31 -10.63 -7.21 2.73
C PHE A 31 -11.62 -6.34 1.92
N GLY A 32 -12.49 -6.95 1.10
CA GLY A 32 -13.41 -6.22 0.23
C GLY A 32 -12.82 -5.68 -1.07
N PHE A 33 -11.60 -6.09 -1.44
CA PHE A 33 -10.97 -5.74 -2.73
C PHE A 33 -10.91 -6.92 -3.71
N GLU A 34 -11.80 -7.90 -3.55
CA GLU A 34 -11.82 -9.13 -4.36
C GLU A 34 -11.92 -8.80 -5.85
N SER A 35 -12.77 -7.84 -6.23
CA SER A 35 -12.94 -7.41 -7.63
C SER A 35 -11.68 -6.79 -8.25
N THR A 36 -10.85 -6.11 -7.44
CA THR A 36 -9.59 -5.53 -7.90
C THR A 36 -8.57 -6.65 -8.12
N VAL A 37 -8.45 -7.58 -7.18
CA VAL A 37 -7.57 -8.75 -7.29
C VAL A 37 -7.98 -9.63 -8.47
N GLU A 38 -9.27 -9.85 -8.68
CA GLU A 38 -9.78 -10.63 -9.81
C GLU A 38 -9.39 -10.02 -11.16
N LYS A 39 -9.61 -8.71 -11.34
CA LYS A 39 -9.18 -7.99 -12.56
C LYS A 39 -7.68 -8.12 -12.82
N MET A 40 -6.88 -8.10 -11.76
CA MET A 40 -5.42 -8.26 -11.88
C MET A 40 -5.02 -9.69 -12.21
N ALA A 41 -5.61 -10.67 -11.53
CA ALA A 41 -5.34 -12.08 -11.84
C ALA A 41 -5.70 -12.38 -13.29
N MET A 42 -6.80 -11.82 -13.81
CA MET A 42 -7.13 -11.87 -15.23
C MET A 42 -6.07 -11.19 -16.11
N LYS A 43 -5.60 -9.99 -15.75
CA LYS A 43 -4.53 -9.26 -16.48
C LYS A 43 -3.22 -10.05 -16.53
N GLN A 44 -2.81 -10.62 -15.40
CA GLN A 44 -1.59 -11.42 -15.29
C GLN A 44 -1.71 -12.77 -16.00
N TYR A 45 -2.88 -13.39 -15.93
CA TYR A 45 -3.19 -14.60 -16.70
C TYR A 45 -3.13 -14.33 -18.21
N ALA A 46 -3.76 -13.24 -18.68
CA ALA A 46 -3.68 -12.82 -20.07
C ALA A 46 -2.24 -12.52 -20.52
N SER A 47 -1.43 -11.90 -19.65
CA SER A 47 0.00 -11.68 -19.91
C SER A 47 0.77 -13.00 -20.02
N SER A 48 0.49 -13.96 -19.15
CA SER A 48 1.09 -15.31 -19.21
C SER A 48 0.72 -16.05 -20.49
N ILE A 49 -0.55 -16.01 -20.91
CA ILE A 49 -1.03 -16.59 -22.17
C ILE A 49 -0.28 -15.95 -23.35
N LYS A 50 -0.17 -14.62 -23.38
CA LYS A 50 0.56 -13.89 -24.43
C LYS A 50 2.03 -14.31 -24.48
N LYS A 51 2.69 -14.45 -23.33
CA LYS A 51 4.08 -14.93 -23.26
C LYS A 51 4.22 -16.38 -23.75
N GLY A 52 3.28 -17.26 -23.40
CA GLY A 52 3.23 -18.63 -23.91
C GLY A 52 3.12 -18.68 -25.44
N LYS A 53 2.24 -17.83 -26.00
CA LYS A 53 2.12 -17.66 -27.45
C LYS A 53 3.43 -17.18 -28.10
N GLU A 54 4.06 -16.14 -27.54
CA GLU A 54 5.35 -15.62 -28.04
C GLU A 54 6.43 -16.71 -28.09
N ILE A 55 6.50 -17.59 -27.07
CA ILE A 55 7.45 -18.70 -27.03
C ILE A 55 7.13 -19.75 -28.11
N ILE A 56 5.86 -20.09 -28.30
CA ILE A 56 5.45 -21.05 -29.34
C ILE A 56 5.78 -20.50 -30.73
N GLU A 57 5.47 -19.23 -30.99
CA GLU A 57 5.80 -18.56 -32.26
C GLU A 57 7.32 -18.54 -32.51
N PHE A 58 8.13 -18.29 -31.49
CA PHE A 58 9.59 -18.35 -31.60
C PHE A 58 10.09 -19.71 -32.08
N TYR A 59 9.64 -20.80 -31.44
CA TYR A 59 10.06 -22.15 -31.84
C TYR A 59 9.49 -22.58 -33.20
N LEU A 60 8.29 -22.12 -33.57
CA LEU A 60 7.75 -22.36 -34.91
C LEU A 60 8.63 -21.70 -35.99
N ASN A 61 9.02 -20.44 -35.78
CA ASN A 61 9.91 -19.74 -36.70
C ASN A 61 11.28 -20.44 -36.80
N GLN A 62 11.82 -20.94 -35.69
CA GLN A 62 13.07 -21.70 -35.69
C GLN A 62 12.96 -22.99 -36.52
N LEU A 63 11.86 -23.73 -36.39
CA LEU A 63 11.61 -24.93 -37.20
C LEU A 63 11.48 -24.59 -38.69
N GLU A 64 10.85 -23.46 -39.03
CA GLU A 64 10.78 -22.96 -40.40
C GLU A 64 12.16 -22.60 -40.96
N GLU A 65 13.02 -21.93 -40.18
CA GLU A 65 14.41 -21.63 -40.54
C GLU A 65 15.25 -22.89 -40.77
N GLU A 66 15.01 -23.95 -39.99
CA GLU A 66 15.63 -25.26 -40.15
C GLU A 66 15.05 -26.08 -41.32
N GLY A 67 14.06 -25.54 -42.05
CA GLY A 67 13.42 -26.17 -43.20
C GLY A 67 12.45 -27.29 -42.83
N ILE A 68 12.04 -27.38 -41.56
CA ILE A 68 11.14 -28.41 -41.05
C ILE A 68 9.70 -27.96 -41.30
N SER A 69 9.08 -28.51 -42.35
CA SER A 69 7.69 -28.22 -42.74
C SER A 69 6.65 -29.12 -42.06
N HIS A 70 7.09 -30.15 -41.32
CA HIS A 70 6.21 -31.11 -40.66
C HIS A 70 6.84 -31.67 -39.39
N VAL A 71 6.14 -31.51 -38.26
CA VAL A 71 6.50 -32.11 -36.97
C VAL A 71 5.59 -33.32 -36.72
N PRO A 72 6.13 -34.55 -36.57
CA PRO A 72 5.31 -35.72 -36.30
C PRO A 72 4.61 -35.60 -34.95
N ARG A 73 3.38 -36.11 -34.88
CA ARG A 73 2.56 -36.08 -33.67
C ARG A 73 3.29 -36.77 -32.51
N TRP A 74 3.40 -36.08 -31.38
CA TRP A 74 3.98 -36.68 -30.19
C TRP A 74 3.13 -37.88 -29.76
N THR A 75 3.77 -39.03 -29.60
CA THR A 75 3.14 -40.25 -29.10
C THR A 75 3.76 -40.58 -27.74
N PRO A 76 2.95 -40.77 -26.68
CA PRO A 76 3.49 -41.17 -25.39
C PRO A 76 4.19 -42.52 -25.53
N SER A 77 5.42 -42.62 -25.05
CA SER A 77 6.14 -43.89 -25.00
C SER A 77 5.42 -44.84 -24.05
N LEU A 78 5.04 -46.02 -24.55
CA LEU A 78 4.36 -47.07 -23.78
C LEU A 78 5.22 -47.67 -22.64
N ASP A 79 6.50 -47.29 -22.55
CA ASP A 79 7.46 -47.79 -21.57
C ASP A 79 8.01 -46.69 -20.64
N ALA A 80 7.15 -46.00 -19.89
CA ALA A 80 7.59 -45.20 -18.76
C ALA A 80 6.79 -45.57 -17.49
N PRO A 81 7.42 -46.14 -16.44
CA PRO A 81 6.73 -46.39 -15.18
C PRO A 81 6.35 -45.05 -14.53
N SER A 82 5.15 -45.01 -13.98
CA SER A 82 4.62 -43.91 -13.18
C SER A 82 5.52 -43.62 -11.98
N SER A 83 6.46 -42.68 -12.16
CA SER A 83 7.20 -42.10 -11.04
C SER A 83 6.64 -40.71 -10.76
N SER A 84 6.09 -40.57 -9.56
CA SER A 84 5.75 -39.31 -8.93
C SER A 84 7.00 -38.43 -8.85
N VAL A 85 7.10 -37.43 -9.73
CA VAL A 85 8.18 -36.44 -9.67
C VAL A 85 7.94 -35.54 -8.46
N THR A 86 8.65 -35.85 -7.38
CA THR A 86 8.85 -34.96 -6.24
C THR A 86 9.93 -33.96 -6.66
N THR A 87 9.58 -32.69 -6.83
CA THR A 87 10.52 -31.63 -7.18
C THR A 87 11.46 -31.32 -6.02
N LYS A 88 12.77 -31.56 -6.22
CA LYS A 88 13.84 -30.92 -5.44
C LYS A 88 14.46 -29.80 -6.28
N PRO A 89 14.74 -28.61 -5.71
CA PRO A 89 15.34 -27.51 -6.45
C PRO A 89 16.84 -27.76 -6.63
N VAL A 90 17.35 -27.64 -7.85
CA VAL A 90 18.79 -27.64 -8.14
C VAL A 90 19.21 -26.21 -8.48
N CYS A 91 20.06 -25.69 -7.61
CA CYS A 91 20.84 -24.48 -7.78
C CYS A 91 22.08 -24.83 -8.61
N ALA A 92 22.43 -24.03 -9.62
CA ALA A 92 23.67 -24.21 -10.39
C ALA A 92 24.53 -22.93 -10.30
N THR A 93 25.67 -23.06 -9.62
CA THR A 93 26.82 -22.16 -9.65
C THR A 93 27.70 -22.46 -10.88
N PRO A 94 28.35 -21.46 -11.50
CA PRO A 94 29.32 -21.69 -12.57
C PRO A 94 30.74 -21.86 -11.99
N ASN A 95 31.51 -22.83 -12.48
CA ASN A 95 32.96 -22.87 -12.30
C ASN A 95 33.67 -23.32 -13.58
N ASP A 96 34.79 -22.64 -13.81
CA ASP A 96 35.86 -22.79 -14.79
C ASP A 96 36.18 -24.19 -15.33
N ALA A 97 36.55 -24.23 -16.62
CA ALA A 97 37.81 -24.85 -17.05
C ALA A 97 38.22 -24.39 -18.48
N THR A 98 39.47 -23.94 -18.54
CA THR A 98 40.32 -23.56 -19.67
C THR A 98 40.78 -24.73 -20.56
N SER A 99 41.02 -24.47 -21.86
CA SER A 99 42.23 -24.94 -22.58
C SER A 99 42.39 -24.30 -23.99
N ASN A 100 43.60 -23.76 -24.24
CA ASN A 100 44.20 -23.33 -25.51
C ASN A 100 44.41 -24.53 -26.48
N ASP A 101 44.79 -24.47 -27.77
CA ASP A 101 45.61 -23.61 -28.67
C ASP A 101 45.04 -23.79 -30.11
N ALA A 102 45.27 -22.99 -31.16
CA ALA A 102 46.54 -22.55 -31.75
C ALA A 102 46.35 -21.46 -32.83
N ALA A 103 47.44 -20.76 -33.11
CA ALA A 103 47.57 -19.55 -33.92
C ALA A 103 47.53 -19.71 -35.45
N SER A 104 47.05 -18.67 -36.14
CA SER A 104 47.47 -18.22 -37.49
C SER A 104 47.20 -16.71 -37.63
N GLN A 105 48.22 -15.89 -37.95
CA GLN A 105 48.12 -14.45 -38.28
C GLN A 105 47.82 -14.24 -39.80
N PRO A 106 47.86 -13.01 -40.36
CA PRO A 106 46.70 -12.12 -40.50
C PRO A 106 46.44 -11.75 -41.98
N ASP A 107 45.19 -11.61 -42.40
CA ASP A 107 44.88 -11.00 -43.70
C ASP A 107 44.21 -9.63 -43.53
N ASN A 108 44.93 -8.62 -44.01
CA ASN A 108 44.49 -7.26 -44.25
C ASN A 108 43.35 -7.26 -45.28
N GLN A 109 42.13 -6.91 -44.90
CA GLN A 109 41.21 -6.25 -45.82
C GLN A 109 40.45 -5.12 -45.11
N THR A 110 40.84 -3.92 -45.50
CA THR A 110 40.17 -2.64 -45.30
C THR A 110 38.82 -2.70 -46.01
N GLU A 111 37.71 -2.71 -45.26
CA GLU A 111 36.39 -2.39 -45.81
C GLU A 111 35.87 -1.08 -45.23
N ASN A 112 35.70 -0.14 -46.16
CA ASN A 112 35.06 1.15 -45.98
C ASN A 112 33.64 0.97 -45.42
N GLN A 113 33.36 1.59 -44.27
CA GLN A 113 32.02 2.05 -43.95
C GLN A 113 32.05 3.55 -43.69
N THR A 114 31.68 4.27 -44.75
CA THR A 114 31.16 5.64 -44.69
C THR A 114 29.85 5.63 -43.90
N GLY A 115 29.95 5.80 -42.58
CA GLY A 115 28.85 6.29 -41.74
C GLY A 115 29.04 7.78 -41.49
N THR A 116 28.01 8.57 -41.68
CA THR A 116 27.96 9.99 -41.30
C THR A 116 28.31 10.15 -39.80
N PRO A 117 29.06 11.20 -39.39
CA PRO A 117 29.53 11.34 -38.01
C PRO A 117 28.44 11.57 -36.96
N ASP A 118 27.18 11.79 -37.38
CA ASP A 118 26.05 12.16 -36.52
C ASP A 118 25.34 10.98 -35.83
N ASP A 119 25.64 9.72 -36.19
CA ASP A 119 24.90 8.55 -35.67
C ASP A 119 25.52 7.89 -34.44
N LYS A 120 26.75 8.26 -34.04
CA LYS A 120 27.37 7.77 -32.81
C LYS A 120 27.26 8.81 -31.72
N LEU A 121 26.67 8.44 -30.59
CA LEU A 121 26.72 9.29 -29.40
C LEU A 121 28.18 9.40 -28.95
N ASP A 122 28.62 10.58 -28.58
CA ASP A 122 29.97 10.77 -28.02
C ASP A 122 30.15 9.87 -26.79
N ALA A 123 31.23 9.07 -26.77
CA ALA A 123 31.52 8.14 -25.69
C ALA A 123 31.64 8.86 -24.34
N ASP A 124 32.14 10.10 -24.33
CA ASP A 124 32.22 10.92 -23.13
C ASP A 124 30.84 11.40 -22.66
N TYR A 125 29.90 11.64 -23.60
CA TYR A 125 28.51 11.94 -23.26
C TYR A 125 27.78 10.71 -22.70
N ILE A 126 27.91 9.54 -23.34
CA ILE A 126 27.31 8.29 -22.86
C ILE A 126 27.76 8.02 -21.42
N LYS A 127 29.08 8.00 -21.18
CA LYS A 127 29.63 7.69 -19.87
C LYS A 127 29.18 8.68 -18.79
N ARG A 128 29.06 9.96 -19.15
CA ARG A 128 28.73 11.03 -18.20
C ARG A 128 27.23 11.11 -17.87
N TYR A 129 26.35 10.85 -18.82
CA TYR A 129 24.91 11.10 -18.68
C TYR A 129 24.04 9.84 -18.78
N LEU A 130 24.48 8.81 -19.51
CA LEU A 130 23.71 7.59 -19.76
C LEU A 130 24.26 6.37 -19.01
N GLY A 131 25.51 6.46 -18.54
CA GLY A 131 26.25 5.36 -17.91
C GLY A 131 26.92 4.45 -18.93
N ASP A 132 27.22 3.23 -18.53
CA ASP A 132 27.84 2.26 -19.42
C ASP A 132 26.76 1.55 -20.24
N LEU A 133 26.84 1.69 -21.57
CA LEU A 133 25.99 1.01 -22.54
C LEU A 133 26.82 0.05 -23.38
N THR A 134 26.34 -1.17 -23.59
CA THR A 134 26.92 -2.05 -24.60
C THR A 134 26.62 -1.52 -26.01
N PRO A 135 27.39 -1.90 -27.04
CA PRO A 135 27.11 -1.47 -28.42
C PRO A 135 25.68 -1.81 -28.88
N LEU A 136 25.13 -2.94 -28.42
CA LEU A 136 23.74 -3.31 -28.69
C LEU A 136 22.75 -2.36 -28.03
N GLN A 137 22.98 -2.00 -26.76
CA GLN A 137 22.11 -1.08 -26.01
C GLN A 137 22.15 0.33 -26.60
N GLU A 138 23.32 0.80 -27.01
CA GLU A 138 23.49 2.07 -27.70
C GLU A 138 22.71 2.06 -29.04
N SER A 139 22.84 0.99 -29.82
CA SER A 139 22.10 0.83 -31.07
C SER A 139 20.59 0.83 -30.87
N CYS A 140 20.08 0.14 -29.85
CA CYS A 140 18.66 0.18 -29.49
C CYS A 140 18.19 1.60 -29.14
N LEU A 141 18.98 2.35 -28.37
CA LEU A 141 18.67 3.73 -28.01
C LEU A 141 18.61 4.64 -29.24
N ILE A 142 19.62 4.57 -30.11
CA ILE A 142 19.68 5.37 -31.34
C ILE A 142 18.49 5.05 -32.25
N ARG A 143 18.20 3.76 -32.49
CA ARG A 143 17.09 3.33 -33.33
C ARG A 143 15.74 3.80 -32.79
N LEU A 144 15.52 3.70 -31.48
CA LEU A 144 14.26 4.12 -30.88
C LEU A 144 14.11 5.65 -30.94
N ARG A 145 15.19 6.39 -30.71
CA ARG A 145 15.23 7.86 -30.84
C ARG A 145 14.94 8.30 -32.26
N GLN A 146 15.59 7.69 -33.26
CA GLN A 146 15.36 7.99 -34.66
C GLN A 146 13.91 7.70 -35.05
N TRP A 147 13.38 6.55 -34.65
CA TRP A 147 11.98 6.21 -34.90
C TRP A 147 11.02 7.23 -34.28
N LEU A 148 11.30 7.73 -33.07
CA LEU A 148 10.52 8.80 -32.44
C LEU A 148 10.61 10.11 -33.22
N GLN A 149 11.79 10.49 -33.73
CA GLN A 149 11.95 11.69 -34.56
C GLN A 149 11.10 11.64 -35.83
N GLU A 150 10.98 10.46 -36.44
CA GLU A 150 10.19 10.23 -37.65
C GLU A 150 8.68 10.15 -37.36
N SER A 151 8.30 9.50 -36.25
CA SER A 151 6.89 9.12 -36.00
C SER A 151 6.15 10.04 -35.03
N HIS A 152 6.85 10.65 -34.07
CA HIS A 152 6.24 11.40 -32.97
C HIS A 152 6.10 12.89 -33.29
N LYS A 153 4.86 13.39 -33.27
CA LYS A 153 4.55 14.81 -33.46
C LYS A 153 4.63 15.55 -32.12
N GLY A 154 5.83 15.96 -31.73
CA GLY A 154 6.06 16.73 -30.50
C GLY A 154 7.54 16.80 -30.11
N LYS A 155 7.81 17.35 -28.93
CA LYS A 155 9.16 17.37 -28.36
C LYS A 155 9.63 15.93 -28.13
N ILE A 156 10.81 15.60 -28.66
CA ILE A 156 11.42 14.29 -28.46
C ILE A 156 11.94 14.20 -27.02
N PRO A 157 11.64 13.12 -26.27
CA PRO A 157 12.19 12.93 -24.94
C PRO A 157 13.72 12.88 -24.95
N LYS A 158 14.35 13.28 -23.84
CA LYS A 158 15.81 13.14 -23.66
C LYS A 158 16.22 11.67 -23.70
N ASP A 159 17.47 11.39 -24.09
CA ASP A 159 18.01 10.03 -24.15
C ASP A 159 17.85 9.26 -22.83
N GLU A 160 18.09 9.92 -21.70
CA GLU A 160 17.90 9.35 -20.35
C GLU A 160 16.47 8.83 -20.14
N HIS A 161 15.47 9.56 -20.66
CA HIS A 161 14.07 9.17 -20.56
C HIS A 161 13.79 7.96 -21.44
N ILE A 162 14.23 7.97 -22.70
CA ILE A 162 14.05 6.84 -23.64
C ILE A 162 14.72 5.58 -23.08
N LEU A 163 15.93 5.74 -22.52
CA LEU A 163 16.73 4.65 -21.98
C LEU A 163 16.06 3.93 -20.81
N ARG A 164 15.26 4.62 -19.99
CA ARG A 164 14.48 3.99 -18.92
C ARG A 164 13.45 2.99 -19.46
N PHE A 165 12.76 3.35 -20.53
CA PHE A 165 11.77 2.45 -21.17
C PHE A 165 12.44 1.26 -21.85
N LEU A 166 13.64 1.46 -22.41
CA LEU A 166 14.47 0.35 -22.92
C LEU A 166 14.90 -0.59 -21.79
N ARG A 167 15.48 -0.04 -20.70
CA ARG A 167 15.93 -0.83 -19.55
C ARG A 167 14.77 -1.62 -18.91
N ALA A 168 13.61 -1.01 -18.77
CA ALA A 168 12.42 -1.65 -18.20
C ALA A 168 11.87 -2.83 -19.02
N ARG A 169 12.30 -2.98 -20.28
CA ARG A 169 11.89 -4.07 -21.18
C ARG A 169 13.09 -4.86 -21.69
N ASP A 170 14.18 -4.89 -20.92
CA ASP A 170 15.39 -5.64 -21.24
C ASP A 170 15.94 -5.33 -22.66
N PHE A 171 15.82 -4.07 -23.07
CA PHE A 171 16.16 -3.56 -24.40
C PHE A 171 15.39 -4.20 -25.57
N ASN A 172 14.24 -4.84 -25.31
CA ASN A 172 13.30 -5.24 -26.35
C ASN A 172 12.66 -4.01 -27.00
N MET A 173 13.00 -3.76 -28.26
CA MET A 173 12.63 -2.56 -29.00
C MET A 173 11.12 -2.38 -29.14
N GLU A 174 10.40 -3.43 -29.51
CA GLU A 174 8.96 -3.36 -29.76
C GLU A 174 8.19 -3.07 -28.47
N LYS A 175 8.52 -3.79 -27.39
CA LYS A 175 7.89 -3.63 -26.07
C LYS A 175 8.22 -2.25 -25.49
N ALA A 176 9.48 -1.82 -25.54
CA ALA A 176 9.90 -0.50 -25.06
C ALA A 176 9.20 0.63 -25.82
N ARG A 177 9.07 0.49 -27.15
CA ARG A 177 8.34 1.44 -28.00
C ARG A 177 6.86 1.53 -27.60
N GLU A 178 6.20 0.39 -27.41
CA GLU A 178 4.78 0.34 -27.04
C GLU A 178 4.53 1.09 -25.72
N ILE A 179 5.27 0.77 -24.67
CA ILE A 179 5.07 1.40 -23.35
C ILE A 179 5.48 2.87 -23.34
N LEU A 180 6.51 3.25 -24.10
CA LEU A 180 6.91 4.65 -24.24
C LEU A 180 5.81 5.47 -24.92
N CYS A 181 5.21 4.97 -26.01
CA CYS A 181 4.12 5.66 -26.68
C CYS A 181 2.88 5.81 -25.79
N GLN A 182 2.55 4.78 -25.01
CA GLN A 182 1.47 4.85 -24.02
C GLN A 182 1.74 5.93 -22.98
N SER A 183 2.96 5.96 -22.43
CA SER A 183 3.34 6.98 -21.44
C SER A 183 3.36 8.39 -22.03
N LEU A 184 3.90 8.61 -23.23
CA LEU A 184 3.88 9.94 -23.88
C LEU A 184 2.46 10.44 -24.14
N THR A 185 1.56 9.55 -24.55
CA THR A 185 0.15 9.87 -24.74
C THR A 185 -0.51 10.25 -23.41
N TRP A 186 -0.26 9.46 -22.37
CA TRP A 186 -0.78 9.71 -21.02
C TRP A 186 -0.25 11.03 -20.44
N ARG A 187 1.05 11.31 -20.56
CA ARG A 187 1.69 12.55 -20.11
C ARG A 187 1.06 13.77 -20.79
N LYS A 188 0.79 13.68 -22.08
CA LYS A 188 0.11 14.76 -22.84
C LYS A 188 -1.32 14.97 -22.35
N GLN A 189 -2.08 13.89 -22.14
CA GLN A 189 -3.47 13.97 -21.66
C GLN A 189 -3.57 14.59 -20.27
N HIS A 190 -2.60 14.31 -19.39
CA HIS A 190 -2.60 14.76 -17.99
C HIS A 190 -1.72 16.00 -17.75
N GLN A 191 -1.14 16.58 -18.81
CA GLN A 191 -0.25 17.75 -18.78
C GLN A 191 0.93 17.63 -17.81
N VAL A 192 1.50 16.42 -17.71
CA VAL A 192 2.52 16.09 -16.70
C VAL A 192 3.81 16.90 -16.89
N ASP A 193 4.18 17.18 -18.14
CA ASP A 193 5.39 17.96 -18.45
C ASP A 193 5.35 19.40 -17.89
N TYR A 194 4.15 19.93 -17.61
CA TYR A 194 3.95 21.26 -17.03
C TYR A 194 3.56 21.19 -15.55
N LEU A 195 3.55 20.00 -14.95
CA LEU A 195 2.99 19.78 -13.61
C LEU A 195 3.71 20.62 -12.55
N LEU A 196 5.04 20.68 -12.60
CA LEU A 196 5.84 21.46 -11.65
C LEU A 196 5.66 22.98 -11.80
N GLU A 197 5.16 23.46 -12.94
CA GLU A 197 4.92 24.87 -13.21
C GLU A 197 3.46 25.27 -12.94
N THR A 198 2.53 24.37 -13.21
CA THR A 198 1.09 24.66 -13.23
C THR A 198 0.36 24.20 -11.98
N TRP A 199 0.90 23.22 -11.25
CA TRP A 199 0.27 22.68 -10.05
C TRP A 199 0.97 23.19 -8.79
N THR A 200 0.19 23.80 -7.91
CA THR A 200 0.66 24.22 -6.59
C THR A 200 0.08 23.28 -5.54
N SER A 201 0.94 22.81 -4.63
CA SER A 201 0.52 21.95 -3.52
C SER A 201 -0.50 22.67 -2.63
N PRO A 202 -1.72 22.11 -2.48
CA PRO A 202 -2.71 22.59 -1.51
C PRO A 202 -2.13 22.72 -0.10
N GLN A 203 -2.58 23.72 0.65
CA GLN A 203 -2.10 23.97 2.01
C GLN A 203 -2.23 22.74 2.92
N VAL A 204 -3.31 21.96 2.77
CA VAL A 204 -3.52 20.71 3.52
C VAL A 204 -2.39 19.70 3.32
N LEU A 205 -1.81 19.62 2.11
CA LEU A 205 -0.65 18.75 1.89
C LEU A 205 0.59 19.31 2.57
N ASN A 206 0.82 20.61 2.49
CA ASN A 206 1.98 21.24 3.14
C ASN A 206 1.95 21.08 4.67
N ASP A 207 0.76 21.11 5.27
CA ASP A 207 0.59 21.04 6.72
C ASP A 207 0.55 19.59 7.25
N TYR A 208 -0.04 18.65 6.51
CA TYR A 208 -0.38 17.30 7.03
C TYR A 208 0.25 16.13 6.27
N TYR A 209 0.85 16.34 5.10
CA TYR A 209 1.50 15.26 4.35
C TYR A 209 2.89 14.98 4.94
N THR A 210 3.16 13.71 5.29
CA THR A 210 4.35 13.32 6.05
C THR A 210 5.53 12.88 5.18
N GLY A 211 5.70 13.55 4.03
CA GLY A 211 6.75 13.22 3.07
C GLY A 211 7.52 14.45 2.62
N GLY A 212 8.80 14.26 2.31
CA GLY A 212 9.66 15.35 1.86
C GLY A 212 10.99 14.87 1.30
N TRP A 213 11.59 15.73 0.48
CA TRP A 213 12.96 15.53 0.01
C TRP A 213 13.94 15.87 1.12
N HIS A 214 14.89 14.97 1.32
CA HIS A 214 16.04 15.15 2.21
C HIS A 214 17.30 15.33 1.35
N HIS A 215 18.48 15.05 1.91
CA HIS A 215 19.77 15.06 1.21
C HIS A 215 19.87 14.01 0.07
N HIS A 216 20.98 13.28 0.00
CA HIS A 216 21.22 12.22 -0.96
C HIS A 216 21.77 10.98 -0.24
N ASP A 217 21.65 9.83 -0.89
CA ASP A 217 22.34 8.62 -0.44
C ASP A 217 23.84 8.64 -0.83
N LYS A 218 24.58 7.61 -0.45
CA LYS A 218 26.02 7.46 -0.74
C LYS A 218 26.34 7.35 -2.23
N GLU A 219 25.36 7.01 -3.05
CA GLU A 219 25.48 6.98 -4.51
C GLU A 219 25.12 8.33 -5.14
N GLY A 220 24.79 9.35 -4.33
CA GLY A 220 24.38 10.67 -4.79
C GLY A 220 22.93 10.71 -5.28
N ARG A 221 22.15 9.65 -5.08
CA ARG A 221 20.74 9.63 -5.46
C ARG A 221 19.94 10.53 -4.51
N PRO A 222 19.05 11.40 -5.01
CA PRO A 222 18.17 12.18 -4.14
C PRO A 222 17.40 11.27 -3.18
N LEU A 223 17.36 11.65 -1.89
CA LEU A 223 16.69 10.87 -0.85
C LEU A 223 15.32 11.47 -0.55
N TYR A 224 14.27 10.70 -0.76
CA TYR A 224 12.91 11.05 -0.35
C TYR A 224 12.53 10.28 0.91
N ILE A 225 12.00 10.96 1.92
CA ILE A 225 11.54 10.36 3.17
C ILE A 225 10.02 10.44 3.23
N LEU A 226 9.36 9.33 3.57
CA LEU A 226 7.91 9.24 3.78
C LEU A 226 7.62 8.56 5.12
N ARG A 227 7.09 9.29 6.08
CA ARG A 227 6.66 8.74 7.38
C ARG A 227 5.21 8.26 7.29
N LEU A 228 5.00 7.17 6.53
CA LEU A 228 3.68 6.63 6.21
C LEU A 228 2.90 6.23 7.47
N GLY A 229 3.56 5.68 8.48
CA GLY A 229 2.88 5.25 9.71
C GLY A 229 2.26 6.40 10.54
N GLN A 230 2.75 7.64 10.33
CA GLN A 230 2.23 8.85 10.98
C GLN A 230 1.18 9.58 10.12
N MET A 231 1.00 9.17 8.86
CA MET A 231 0.13 9.86 7.92
C MET A 231 -1.36 9.62 8.21
N ASP A 232 -2.14 10.69 8.29
CA ASP A 232 -3.61 10.60 8.32
C ASP A 232 -4.16 10.39 6.89
N THR A 233 -4.06 9.15 6.40
CA THR A 233 -4.49 8.79 5.04
C THR A 233 -5.98 9.07 4.81
N LYS A 234 -6.84 8.80 5.81
CA LYS A 234 -8.27 9.07 5.71
C LYS A 234 -8.55 10.56 5.63
N GLY A 235 -7.95 11.36 6.52
CA GLY A 235 -8.12 12.81 6.54
C GLY A 235 -7.67 13.46 5.23
N LEU A 236 -6.50 13.06 4.72
CA LEU A 236 -5.99 13.55 3.43
C LEU A 236 -6.91 13.19 2.26
N VAL A 237 -7.39 11.93 2.18
CA VAL A 237 -8.33 11.52 1.12
C VAL A 237 -9.66 12.27 1.24
N ARG A 238 -10.16 12.50 2.45
CA ARG A 238 -11.43 13.25 2.68
C ARG A 238 -11.30 14.74 2.36
N ALA A 239 -10.15 15.34 2.59
CA ALA A 239 -9.91 16.76 2.31
C ALA A 239 -9.55 17.03 0.83
N LEU A 240 -8.82 16.10 0.20
CA LEU A 240 -8.18 16.34 -1.10
C LEU A 240 -8.69 15.44 -2.24
N GLY A 241 -9.38 14.36 -1.92
CA GLY A 241 -9.77 13.36 -2.92
C GLY A 241 -8.59 12.61 -3.52
N GLU A 242 -8.93 11.59 -4.30
CA GLU A 242 -7.97 10.66 -4.91
C GLU A 242 -7.09 11.36 -5.95
N GLU A 243 -7.67 12.21 -6.80
CA GLU A 243 -6.96 12.90 -7.89
C GLU A 243 -5.89 13.88 -7.39
N SER A 244 -6.17 14.62 -6.32
CA SER A 244 -5.21 15.59 -5.80
C SER A 244 -4.01 14.89 -5.15
N LEU A 245 -4.23 13.75 -4.50
CA LEU A 245 -3.15 12.92 -3.95
C LEU A 245 -2.31 12.30 -5.06
N LEU A 246 -2.95 11.82 -6.13
CA LEU A 246 -2.24 11.34 -7.32
C LEU A 246 -1.36 12.44 -7.92
N ARG A 247 -1.91 13.64 -8.15
CA ARG A 247 -1.14 14.79 -8.66
C ARG A 247 0.04 15.16 -7.76
N HIS A 248 -0.14 15.10 -6.45
CA HIS A 248 0.95 15.33 -5.51
C HIS A 248 2.08 14.30 -5.67
N VAL A 249 1.75 13.00 -5.74
CA VAL A 249 2.76 11.95 -5.96
C VAL A 249 3.43 12.08 -7.34
N LEU A 250 2.68 12.47 -8.37
CA LEU A 250 3.27 12.78 -9.68
C LEU A 250 4.25 13.96 -9.60
N SER A 251 3.91 15.01 -8.83
CA SER A 251 4.81 16.16 -8.63
C SER A 251 6.10 15.75 -7.91
N ILE A 252 6.02 14.84 -6.95
CA ILE A 252 7.19 14.26 -6.27
C ILE A 252 8.03 13.50 -7.30
N ASN A 253 7.45 12.66 -8.15
CA ASN A 253 8.22 11.93 -9.16
C ASN A 253 8.93 12.87 -10.15
N GLU A 254 8.23 13.88 -10.69
CA GLU A 254 8.83 14.87 -11.59
C GLU A 254 9.95 15.67 -10.90
N GLU A 255 9.76 16.04 -9.63
CA GLU A 255 10.78 16.68 -8.82
C GLU A 255 12.00 15.77 -8.61
N GLY A 256 11.77 14.48 -8.38
CA GLY A 256 12.83 13.49 -8.27
C GLY A 256 13.66 13.40 -9.55
N LEU A 257 13.02 13.48 -10.72
CA LEU A 257 13.73 13.51 -12.01
C LEU A 257 14.59 14.76 -12.16
N ARG A 258 14.06 15.92 -11.78
CA ARG A 258 14.81 17.19 -11.79
C ARG A 258 16.04 17.13 -10.88
N ARG A 259 15.88 16.64 -9.65
CA ARG A 259 17.00 16.47 -8.71
C ARG A 259 18.05 15.46 -9.18
N CYS A 260 17.63 14.40 -9.86
CA CYS A 260 18.56 13.45 -10.49
C CYS A 260 19.43 14.15 -11.57
N GLU A 261 18.82 15.01 -12.40
CA GLU A 261 19.55 15.79 -13.41
C GLU A 261 20.53 16.79 -12.75
N GLU A 262 20.11 17.45 -11.68
CA GLU A 262 20.95 18.36 -10.90
C GLU A 262 22.13 17.62 -10.26
N ASN A 263 21.88 16.49 -9.60
CA ASN A 263 22.92 15.67 -9.00
C ASN A 263 23.88 15.10 -10.06
N THR A 264 23.40 14.73 -11.25
CA THR A 264 24.27 14.31 -12.36
C THR A 264 25.28 15.41 -12.72
N LYS A 265 24.85 16.68 -12.72
CA LYS A 265 25.73 17.83 -12.97
C LYS A 265 26.73 18.05 -11.83
N VAL A 266 26.29 17.93 -10.58
CA VAL A 266 27.11 18.14 -9.38
C VAL A 266 28.16 17.04 -9.19
N PHE A 267 27.76 15.77 -9.28
CA PHE A 267 28.63 14.62 -9.04
C PHE A 267 29.44 14.20 -10.28
N GLY A 268 29.12 14.74 -11.46
CA GLY A 268 29.83 14.44 -12.71
C GLY A 268 29.70 13.00 -13.19
N ARG A 269 28.69 12.27 -12.70
CA ARG A 269 28.37 10.89 -13.05
C ARG A 269 26.85 10.73 -13.24
N PRO A 270 26.38 9.75 -14.03
CA PRO A 270 24.96 9.60 -14.32
C PRO A 270 24.18 9.18 -13.08
N ILE A 271 23.24 10.03 -12.66
CA ILE A 271 22.29 9.77 -11.57
C ILE A 271 20.90 9.85 -12.18
N SER A 272 20.29 8.68 -12.40
CA SER A 272 19.00 8.57 -13.10
C SER A 272 17.86 8.11 -12.22
N CYS A 273 18.11 7.86 -10.92
CA CYS A 273 17.15 7.31 -9.97
C CYS A 273 17.29 7.94 -8.59
N TRP A 274 16.23 7.85 -7.80
CA TRP A 274 16.15 8.36 -6.43
C TRP A 274 15.93 7.22 -5.42
N THR A 275 16.30 7.47 -4.17
CA THR A 275 16.13 6.53 -3.06
C THR A 275 14.95 7.00 -2.22
N CYS A 276 14.04 6.08 -1.90
CA CYS A 276 12.87 6.36 -1.09
C CYS A 276 12.99 5.62 0.25
N LEU A 277 12.89 6.33 1.36
CA LEU A 277 12.86 5.79 2.71
C LEU A 277 11.44 5.92 3.25
N VAL A 278 10.82 4.78 3.52
CA VAL A 278 9.46 4.72 4.07
C VAL A 278 9.53 4.26 5.51
N ASP A 279 9.18 5.15 6.42
CA ASP A 279 9.06 4.84 7.83
C ASP A 279 7.63 4.39 8.18
N LEU A 280 7.51 3.17 8.71
CA LEU A 280 6.24 2.53 9.05
C LEU A 280 5.93 2.55 10.55
N GLU A 281 6.74 3.23 11.39
CA GLU A 281 6.37 3.42 12.79
C GLU A 281 5.01 4.13 12.89
N GLY A 282 4.07 3.53 13.62
CA GLY A 282 2.69 4.01 13.74
C GLY A 282 1.72 3.41 12.73
N LEU A 283 2.20 2.67 11.71
CA LEU A 283 1.34 1.97 10.77
C LEU A 283 0.46 0.96 11.52
N ASN A 284 -0.85 1.14 11.39
CA ASN A 284 -1.90 0.36 12.01
C ASN A 284 -3.09 0.19 11.04
N MET A 285 -4.14 -0.50 11.48
CA MET A 285 -5.30 -0.84 10.66
C MET A 285 -6.03 0.36 10.04
N ARG A 286 -5.94 1.57 10.61
CA ARG A 286 -6.55 2.77 10.04
C ARG A 286 -6.07 3.06 8.61
N HIS A 287 -4.81 2.71 8.31
CA HIS A 287 -4.21 2.92 6.99
C HIS A 287 -4.73 1.94 5.95
N LEU A 288 -5.40 0.86 6.40
CA LEU A 288 -6.06 -0.12 5.54
C LEU A 288 -7.51 0.25 5.22
N TRP A 289 -7.95 1.47 5.56
CA TRP A 289 -9.25 1.98 5.17
C TRP A 289 -9.45 1.91 3.66
N ARG A 290 -10.56 1.30 3.21
CA ARG A 290 -10.72 0.86 1.82
C ARG A 290 -10.49 1.94 0.75
N PRO A 291 -11.10 3.14 0.84
CA PRO A 291 -10.81 4.21 -0.11
C PRO A 291 -9.35 4.69 -0.08
N GLY A 292 -8.71 4.70 1.09
CA GLY A 292 -7.29 5.04 1.21
C GLY A 292 -6.38 4.04 0.50
N VAL A 293 -6.62 2.74 0.68
CA VAL A 293 -5.91 1.68 -0.04
C VAL A 293 -6.17 1.78 -1.54
N LYS A 294 -7.42 1.99 -1.96
CA LYS A 294 -7.77 2.16 -3.39
C LYS A 294 -6.96 3.30 -4.03
N ALA A 295 -6.89 4.45 -3.35
CA ALA A 295 -6.09 5.59 -3.81
C ALA A 295 -4.60 5.22 -3.92
N LEU A 296 -4.05 4.51 -2.94
CA LEU A 296 -2.67 4.02 -2.96
C LEU A 296 -2.41 3.06 -4.14
N LEU A 297 -3.29 2.09 -4.37
CA LEU A 297 -3.16 1.13 -5.47
C LEU A 297 -3.19 1.83 -6.84
N ARG A 298 -4.07 2.82 -7.01
CA ARG A 298 -4.09 3.63 -8.23
C ARG A 298 -2.80 4.42 -8.43
N ILE A 299 -2.29 5.03 -7.36
CA ILE A 299 -1.02 5.76 -7.41
C ILE A 299 0.10 4.82 -7.86
N ILE A 300 0.20 3.63 -7.27
CA ILE A 300 1.22 2.63 -7.64
C ILE A 300 1.07 2.25 -9.12
N GLU A 301 -0.14 1.92 -9.56
CA GLU A 301 -0.39 1.54 -10.97
C GLU A 301 0.04 2.64 -11.96
N VAL A 302 -0.28 3.91 -11.66
CA VAL A 302 0.10 5.04 -12.52
C VAL A 302 1.63 5.25 -12.50
N VAL A 303 2.27 5.15 -11.34
CA VAL A 303 3.71 5.34 -11.20
C VAL A 303 4.49 4.24 -11.91
N GLU A 304 4.13 2.98 -11.70
CA GLU A 304 4.71 1.80 -12.35
C GLU A 304 4.61 1.87 -13.89
N ALA A 305 3.49 2.36 -14.42
CA ALA A 305 3.29 2.48 -15.86
C ALA A 305 4.08 3.63 -16.51
N ASN A 306 4.34 4.73 -15.79
CA ASN A 306 4.81 5.99 -16.38
C ASN A 306 6.20 6.45 -15.90
N TYR A 307 6.72 5.87 -14.82
CA TYR A 307 8.02 6.21 -14.24
C TYR A 307 8.93 4.98 -14.11
N PRO A 308 9.11 4.19 -15.19
CA PRO A 308 9.97 3.01 -15.15
C PRO A 308 11.42 3.38 -14.83
N GLU A 309 12.12 2.53 -14.07
CA GLU A 309 13.54 2.71 -13.72
C GLU A 309 13.87 4.07 -13.05
N THR A 310 12.90 4.68 -12.35
CA THR A 310 13.13 5.91 -11.58
C THR A 310 13.45 5.65 -10.11
N LEU A 311 12.89 4.58 -9.54
CA LEU A 311 13.24 4.12 -8.20
C LEU A 311 14.57 3.36 -8.24
N GLY A 312 15.53 3.83 -7.47
CA GLY A 312 16.82 3.19 -7.29
C GLY A 312 16.81 2.19 -6.13
N ARG A 313 16.19 2.56 -5.02
CA ARG A 313 16.08 1.74 -3.80
C ARG A 313 14.88 2.19 -2.96
N LEU A 314 14.18 1.24 -2.33
CA LEU A 314 13.14 1.50 -1.32
C LEU A 314 13.56 0.91 0.02
N LEU A 315 13.76 1.77 1.02
CA LEU A 315 14.12 1.38 2.38
C LEU A 315 12.86 1.46 3.25
N ILE A 316 12.25 0.31 3.55
CA ILE A 316 11.08 0.22 4.42
C ILE A 316 11.56 -0.06 5.84
N LEU A 317 11.36 0.90 6.74
CA LEU A 317 11.85 0.84 8.11
C LEU A 317 10.74 0.61 9.12
N ARG A 318 11.11 0.00 10.26
CA ARG A 318 10.24 -0.17 11.43
C ARG A 318 8.89 -0.80 11.08
N ALA A 319 8.91 -1.74 10.13
CA ALA A 319 7.70 -2.40 9.64
C ALA A 319 6.94 -3.09 10.80
N PRO A 320 5.72 -2.65 11.14
CA PRO A 320 4.95 -3.25 12.21
C PRO A 320 4.19 -4.48 11.71
N ARG A 321 3.54 -5.20 12.63
CA ARG A 321 2.84 -6.46 12.34
C ARG A 321 1.67 -6.37 11.36
N VAL A 322 1.14 -5.17 11.11
CA VAL A 322 0.12 -4.95 10.07
C VAL A 322 0.74 -4.87 8.67
N PHE A 323 2.04 -4.61 8.55
CA PHE A 323 2.72 -4.45 7.27
C PHE A 323 2.51 -5.64 6.31
N PRO A 324 2.55 -6.92 6.73
CA PRO A 324 2.27 -8.02 5.82
C PRO A 324 0.89 -7.98 5.16
N VAL A 325 -0.11 -7.45 5.85
CA VAL A 325 -1.44 -7.26 5.27
C VAL A 325 -1.37 -6.20 4.18
N LEU A 326 -0.81 -5.03 4.47
CA LEU A 326 -0.58 -3.97 3.49
C LEU A 326 0.23 -4.48 2.28
N TRP A 327 1.29 -5.25 2.55
CA TRP A 327 2.14 -5.85 1.53
C TRP A 327 1.37 -6.82 0.63
N THR A 328 0.48 -7.62 1.20
CA THR A 328 -0.37 -8.54 0.44
C THR A 328 -1.31 -7.78 -0.51
N LEU A 329 -1.83 -6.63 -0.08
CA LEU A 329 -2.66 -5.75 -0.92
C LEU A 329 -1.86 -5.08 -2.04
N VAL A 330 -0.64 -4.62 -1.75
CA VAL A 330 0.16 -3.76 -2.62
C VAL A 330 1.10 -4.53 -3.55
N SER A 331 1.70 -5.63 -3.09
CA SER A 331 2.73 -6.36 -3.83
C SER A 331 2.33 -6.89 -5.22
N PRO A 332 1.07 -7.23 -5.52
CA PRO A 332 0.67 -7.62 -6.87
C PRO A 332 0.80 -6.50 -7.92
N PHE A 333 0.79 -5.23 -7.47
CA PHE A 333 0.90 -4.06 -8.36
C PHE A 333 2.34 -3.63 -8.62
N ILE A 334 3.30 -4.27 -7.95
CA ILE A 334 4.71 -3.93 -8.02
C ILE A 334 5.42 -4.94 -8.91
N ASP A 335 6.12 -4.44 -9.93
CA ASP A 335 6.88 -5.29 -10.84
C ASP A 335 8.07 -5.97 -10.12
N GLU A 336 8.52 -7.11 -10.63
CA GLU A 336 9.57 -7.92 -9.99
C GLU A 336 10.93 -7.20 -9.92
N ASN A 337 11.26 -6.34 -10.89
CA ASN A 337 12.47 -5.53 -10.85
C ASN A 337 12.39 -4.47 -9.76
N THR A 338 11.26 -3.79 -9.64
CA THR A 338 11.01 -2.81 -8.56
C THR A 338 11.04 -3.49 -7.19
N ARG A 339 10.42 -4.68 -7.06
CA ARG A 339 10.42 -5.46 -5.81
C ARG A 339 11.83 -5.84 -5.34
N LYS A 340 12.76 -6.16 -6.26
CA LYS A 340 14.16 -6.46 -5.92
C LYS A 340 14.91 -5.28 -5.30
N LYS A 341 14.41 -4.06 -5.48
CA LYS A 341 14.99 -2.83 -4.93
C LYS A 341 14.52 -2.54 -3.50
N PHE A 342 13.61 -3.36 -2.95
CA PHE A 342 12.99 -3.16 -1.65
C PHE A 342 13.83 -3.83 -0.57
N LEU A 343 14.15 -3.08 0.47
CA LEU A 343 14.82 -3.56 1.68
C LEU A 343 13.89 -3.28 2.85
N ILE A 344 13.46 -4.34 3.51
CA ILE A 344 12.44 -4.28 4.56
C ILE A 344 13.11 -4.63 5.88
N TYR A 345 13.03 -3.71 6.83
CA TYR A 345 13.57 -3.85 8.17
C TYR A 345 12.45 -3.81 9.20
N ALA A 346 12.39 -4.84 10.04
CA ALA A 346 11.53 -4.88 11.21
C ALA A 346 12.28 -4.36 12.43
N GLY A 347 11.57 -3.75 13.38
CA GLY A 347 12.17 -3.24 14.62
C GLY A 347 13.36 -2.31 14.36
N ASN A 348 14.50 -2.58 15.00
CA ASN A 348 15.72 -1.77 14.92
C ASN A 348 16.82 -2.37 14.03
N ASP A 349 16.50 -3.39 13.22
CA ASP A 349 17.48 -4.10 12.39
C ASP A 349 18.17 -3.18 11.36
N TYR A 350 17.49 -2.08 11.00
CA TYR A 350 18.00 -1.05 10.10
C TYR A 350 19.21 -0.27 10.65
N GLN A 351 19.49 -0.33 11.95
CA GLN A 351 20.63 0.36 12.57
C GLN A 351 21.92 -0.47 12.50
N GLY A 352 21.83 -1.77 12.22
CA GLY A 352 22.97 -2.68 12.13
C GLY A 352 23.66 -2.69 10.76
N PRO A 353 24.67 -3.56 10.59
CA PRO A 353 25.28 -3.85 9.28
C PRO A 353 24.23 -4.36 8.28
N GLY A 354 24.29 -3.94 7.02
CA GLY A 354 23.23 -4.21 6.03
C GLY A 354 22.05 -3.23 6.10
N GLY A 355 22.06 -2.30 7.04
CA GLY A 355 21.00 -1.32 7.31
C GLY A 355 21.22 0.03 6.64
N LEU A 356 20.74 1.11 7.28
CA LEU A 356 20.81 2.48 6.75
C LEU A 356 22.23 2.95 6.49
N LEU A 357 23.18 2.60 7.38
CA LEU A 357 24.56 3.05 7.28
C LEU A 357 25.28 2.55 6.03
N ASP A 358 24.78 1.50 5.37
CA ASP A 358 25.37 1.00 4.12
C ASP A 358 24.97 1.86 2.92
N TYR A 359 23.86 2.60 3.04
CA TYR A 359 23.27 3.34 1.93
C TYR A 359 23.27 4.86 2.15
N ILE A 360 23.17 5.32 3.39
CA ILE A 360 23.06 6.73 3.76
C ILE A 360 24.22 7.07 4.70
N ASP A 361 24.86 8.22 4.49
CA ASP A 361 25.90 8.71 5.39
C ASP A 361 25.35 9.02 6.78
N LYS A 362 26.11 8.70 7.83
CA LYS A 362 25.67 8.86 9.23
C LYS A 362 25.15 10.28 9.54
N GLU A 363 25.80 11.28 8.95
CA GLU A 363 25.47 12.71 9.11
C GLU A 363 24.12 13.09 8.47
N VAL A 364 23.62 12.28 7.55
CA VAL A 364 22.35 12.49 6.82
C VAL A 364 21.20 11.71 7.48
N ILE A 365 21.49 10.71 8.32
CA ILE A 365 20.46 9.90 8.96
C ILE A 365 19.60 10.79 9.89
N PRO A 366 18.27 10.81 9.72
CA PRO A 366 17.36 11.54 10.58
C PRO A 366 17.49 11.21 12.07
N ASP A 367 17.33 12.23 12.91
CA ASP A 367 17.27 12.14 14.37
C ASP A 367 16.25 11.10 14.89
N PHE A 368 15.04 11.04 14.30
CA PHE A 368 14.02 10.06 14.68
C PHE A 368 14.38 8.60 14.33
N LEU A 369 15.43 8.37 13.55
CA LEU A 369 15.99 7.04 13.24
C LEU A 369 17.29 6.75 14.02
N GLY A 370 17.65 7.62 14.97
CA GLY A 370 18.87 7.50 15.78
C GLY A 370 20.10 8.15 15.16
N GLY A 371 19.94 8.96 14.12
CA GLY A 371 21.01 9.80 13.56
C GLY A 371 21.14 11.15 14.26
N GLU A 372 21.96 12.03 13.70
CA GLU A 372 22.23 13.38 14.22
C GLU A 372 21.65 14.48 13.30
N CYS A 373 21.10 14.10 12.13
CA CYS A 373 20.54 15.03 11.16
C CYS A 373 19.14 15.48 11.58
N MET A 374 18.95 16.79 11.73
CA MET A 374 17.62 17.36 11.95
C MET A 374 16.78 17.18 10.68
N CYS A 375 15.70 16.42 10.77
CA CYS A 375 14.82 16.16 9.63
C CYS A 375 13.70 17.19 9.55
N GLU A 376 13.60 17.90 8.42
CA GLU A 376 12.57 18.93 8.19
C GLU A 376 11.26 18.35 7.63
N VAL A 377 11.16 17.02 7.47
CA VAL A 377 9.95 16.37 6.98
C VAL A 377 8.82 16.59 7.98
N PRO A 378 7.63 17.06 7.56
CA PRO A 378 6.51 17.29 8.46
C PRO A 378 6.17 16.04 9.28
N GLU A 379 5.92 16.23 10.58
CA GLU A 379 5.48 15.15 11.48
C GLU A 379 4.06 14.68 11.16
N GLY A 380 3.29 15.49 10.43
CA GLY A 380 1.90 15.24 10.07
C GLY A 380 0.94 15.60 11.19
N GLY A 381 -0.09 14.78 11.35
CA GLY A 381 -1.15 15.02 12.32
C GLY A 381 -2.51 14.66 11.72
N LEU A 382 -3.55 14.78 12.55
CA LEU A 382 -4.92 14.59 12.09
C LEU A 382 -5.36 15.79 11.28
N VAL A 383 -5.88 15.55 10.07
CA VAL A 383 -6.43 16.62 9.23
C VAL A 383 -7.73 17.12 9.88
N PRO A 384 -7.87 18.43 10.19
CA PRO A 384 -9.10 18.97 10.74
C PRO A 384 -10.29 18.70 9.82
N LYS A 385 -11.40 18.20 10.37
CA LYS A 385 -12.61 17.90 9.59
C LYS A 385 -13.23 19.12 8.92
N SER A 386 -12.96 20.32 9.42
CA SER A 386 -13.36 21.56 8.77
C SER A 386 -12.74 21.73 7.38
N LEU A 387 -11.68 20.98 7.06
CA LEU A 387 -11.02 20.94 5.76
C LEU A 387 -11.53 19.79 4.88
N TYR A 388 -12.45 18.95 5.38
CA TYR A 388 -13.02 17.88 4.58
C TYR A 388 -13.96 18.46 3.53
N ARG A 389 -13.93 17.88 2.33
CA ARG A 389 -14.86 18.25 1.25
C ARG A 389 -16.29 17.94 1.66
N THR A 390 -17.21 18.78 1.25
CA THR A 390 -18.64 18.58 1.54
C THR A 390 -19.21 17.42 0.72
N ALA A 391 -20.34 16.87 1.14
CA ALA A 391 -21.01 15.79 0.39
C ALA A 391 -21.36 16.21 -1.05
N GLU A 392 -21.70 17.48 -1.26
CA GLU A 392 -22.01 18.07 -2.58
C GLU A 392 -20.77 18.14 -3.49
N GLU A 393 -19.58 18.37 -2.94
CA GLU A 393 -18.31 18.34 -3.70
C GLU A 393 -17.87 16.90 -4.04
N LEU A 394 -18.31 15.92 -3.23
CA LEU A 394 -18.03 14.49 -3.41
C LEU A 394 -18.97 13.81 -4.43
N GLU A 395 -20.06 14.45 -4.86
CA GLU A 395 -20.98 13.89 -5.87
C GLU A 395 -20.38 13.85 -7.30
N ASN A 396 -19.31 14.60 -7.56
CA ASN A 396 -18.60 14.59 -8.85
C ASN A 396 -17.47 13.55 -8.95
N GLU A 397 -17.14 12.87 -7.86
CA GLU A 397 -16.20 11.75 -7.83
C GLU A 397 -16.96 10.50 -7.35
N ASP A 398 -16.64 9.30 -7.84
CA ASP A 398 -17.34 8.02 -7.51
C ASP A 398 -17.24 7.59 -6.02
N ILE A 399 -17.03 8.53 -5.09
CA ILE A 399 -16.89 8.35 -3.64
C ILE A 399 -18.27 8.34 -2.94
N SER A 400 -19.27 8.99 -3.54
CA SER A 400 -20.65 9.09 -3.01
C SER A 400 -21.28 7.71 -2.76
N LEU A 401 -21.17 6.78 -3.72
CA LEU A 401 -21.84 5.47 -3.66
C LEU A 401 -21.31 4.53 -2.56
N TRP A 402 -20.07 4.70 -2.11
CA TRP A 402 -19.44 3.77 -1.16
C TRP A 402 -19.56 4.22 0.29
N THR A 403 -19.53 5.54 0.56
CA THR A 403 -19.57 6.04 1.94
C THR A 403 -20.94 5.77 2.58
N GLU A 404 -22.03 5.87 1.82
CA GLU A 404 -23.40 5.66 2.34
C GLU A 404 -23.74 4.18 2.53
N THR A 405 -23.10 3.27 1.79
CA THR A 405 -23.48 1.84 1.81
C THR A 405 -22.79 1.06 2.96
N ILE A 406 -21.62 1.51 3.44
CA ILE A 406 -20.84 0.76 4.45
C ILE A 406 -21.05 1.28 5.88
N TYR A 407 -21.38 2.57 6.09
CA TYR A 407 -21.57 3.12 7.43
C TYR A 407 -23.01 2.99 7.91
N GLN A 408 -23.18 2.46 9.12
CA GLN A 408 -24.45 2.39 9.83
C GLN A 408 -24.65 3.63 10.70
N SER A 409 -25.89 4.12 10.80
CA SER A 409 -26.25 5.19 11.73
C SER A 409 -26.92 4.64 12.98
N ALA A 410 -26.50 5.11 14.15
CA ALA A 410 -27.17 4.84 15.41
C ALA A 410 -27.41 6.11 16.23
N SER A 411 -28.49 6.08 16.99
CA SER A 411 -28.83 7.12 17.97
C SER A 411 -28.57 6.60 19.36
N VAL A 412 -27.72 7.27 20.14
CA VAL A 412 -27.38 6.89 21.52
C VAL A 412 -28.14 7.78 22.48
N PHE A 413 -28.87 7.20 23.43
CA PHE A 413 -29.68 7.96 24.38
C PHE A 413 -29.08 7.87 25.79
N LYS A 414 -29.39 8.87 26.63
CA LYS A 414 -29.00 8.84 28.04
C LYS A 414 -29.60 7.60 28.72
N GLY A 415 -28.75 6.74 29.27
CA GLY A 415 -29.14 5.49 29.93
C GLY A 415 -29.45 4.30 29.00
N ALA A 416 -29.40 4.49 27.68
CA ALA A 416 -29.58 3.41 26.69
C ALA A 416 -28.41 3.43 25.68
N PRO A 417 -27.35 2.63 25.97
CA PRO A 417 -26.20 2.55 25.08
C PRO A 417 -26.56 1.83 23.78
N HIS A 418 -25.84 2.16 22.70
CA HIS A 418 -25.90 1.41 21.45
C HIS A 418 -24.78 0.37 21.42
N GLU A 419 -25.11 -0.87 21.11
CA GLU A 419 -24.20 -2.02 21.17
C GLU A 419 -24.20 -2.82 19.87
N VAL A 420 -23.00 -3.17 19.43
CA VAL A 420 -22.77 -4.07 18.28
C VAL A 420 -21.97 -5.27 18.79
N VAL A 421 -22.48 -6.46 18.52
CA VAL A 421 -21.84 -7.72 18.91
C VAL A 421 -21.18 -8.35 17.70
N ILE A 422 -19.93 -8.73 17.89
CA ILE A 422 -19.10 -9.41 16.91
C ILE A 422 -18.69 -10.75 17.48
N GLU A 423 -19.10 -11.83 16.84
CA GLU A 423 -18.65 -13.19 17.18
C GLU A 423 -17.30 -13.47 16.54
N ILE A 424 -16.33 -13.85 17.37
CA ILE A 424 -14.98 -14.19 16.98
C ILE A 424 -14.78 -15.68 17.22
N ILE A 425 -14.64 -16.42 16.12
CA ILE A 425 -14.43 -17.87 16.12
C ILE A 425 -12.95 -18.15 16.38
N ASP A 426 -12.06 -17.47 15.65
CA ASP A 426 -10.63 -17.68 15.77
C ASP A 426 -9.96 -16.60 16.63
N ALA A 427 -9.18 -17.04 17.60
CA ALA A 427 -8.30 -16.15 18.36
C ALA A 427 -7.30 -15.46 17.43
N SER A 428 -6.83 -14.28 17.82
CA SER A 428 -5.93 -13.44 17.01
C SER A 428 -6.54 -12.90 15.70
N SER A 429 -7.87 -12.96 15.55
CA SER A 429 -8.59 -12.16 14.56
C SER A 429 -8.49 -10.68 14.91
N VAL A 430 -8.65 -9.78 13.94
CA VAL A 430 -8.56 -8.34 14.20
C VAL A 430 -9.93 -7.70 13.98
N ILE A 431 -10.45 -7.04 15.02
CA ILE A 431 -11.64 -6.20 14.90
C ILE A 431 -11.17 -4.80 14.54
N THR A 432 -11.73 -4.20 13.52
CA THR A 432 -11.52 -2.79 13.15
C THR A 432 -12.82 -2.02 13.31
N TRP A 433 -12.70 -0.77 13.74
CA TRP A 433 -13.84 0.14 13.79
C TRP A 433 -13.45 1.52 13.29
N ASP A 434 -14.43 2.18 12.69
CA ASP A 434 -14.36 3.55 12.24
C ASP A 434 -15.71 4.20 12.55
N PHE A 435 -15.73 5.26 13.34
CA PHE A 435 -16.97 5.97 13.62
C PHE A 435 -16.80 7.47 13.74
N ASP A 436 -17.86 8.17 13.36
CA ASP A 436 -18.04 9.61 13.49
C ASP A 436 -19.08 9.91 14.56
N VAL A 437 -18.72 10.80 15.48
CA VAL A 437 -19.66 11.36 16.46
C VAL A 437 -20.37 12.53 15.81
N CYS A 438 -21.50 12.28 15.18
CA CYS A 438 -22.24 13.29 14.41
C CYS A 438 -23.00 14.29 15.28
N LYS A 439 -23.35 13.91 16.50
CA LYS A 439 -24.08 14.77 17.44
C LYS A 439 -23.88 14.28 18.86
N GLY A 440 -23.59 15.17 19.81
CA GLY A 440 -23.46 14.89 21.24
C GLY A 440 -22.29 14.00 21.62
N ASP A 441 -21.71 14.24 22.80
CA ASP A 441 -20.54 13.50 23.28
C ASP A 441 -20.90 12.05 23.65
N VAL A 442 -19.99 11.13 23.34
CA VAL A 442 -20.15 9.70 23.60
C VAL A 442 -18.91 9.12 24.28
N VAL A 443 -19.08 8.01 24.99
CA VAL A 443 -17.99 7.18 25.47
C VAL A 443 -18.06 5.83 24.77
N PHE A 444 -17.00 5.50 24.05
CA PHE A 444 -16.83 4.23 23.37
C PHE A 444 -16.13 3.21 24.27
N HIS A 445 -16.64 1.99 24.29
CA HIS A 445 -16.07 0.86 25.01
C HIS A 445 -15.97 -0.37 24.10
N LEU A 446 -14.98 -1.21 24.37
CA LEU A 446 -14.88 -2.55 23.82
C LEU A 446 -14.88 -3.55 24.96
N TYR A 447 -15.84 -4.49 24.93
CA TYR A 447 -15.95 -5.57 25.89
C TYR A 447 -15.76 -6.94 25.24
N HIS A 448 -15.47 -7.96 26.04
CA HIS A 448 -15.45 -9.37 25.66
C HIS A 448 -16.31 -10.19 26.63
N SER A 449 -17.09 -11.12 26.08
CA SER A 449 -17.89 -12.09 26.80
C SER A 449 -17.71 -13.48 26.20
N LYS A 450 -17.64 -14.51 27.05
CA LYS A 450 -17.71 -15.91 26.60
C LYS A 450 -19.15 -16.34 26.28
N ARG A 451 -20.14 -15.67 26.87
CA ARG A 451 -21.56 -15.96 26.70
C ARG A 451 -22.13 -15.07 25.60
N ALA A 452 -22.93 -15.66 24.72
CA ALA A 452 -23.67 -14.91 23.71
C ALA A 452 -24.62 -13.90 24.38
N PRO A 453 -24.53 -12.60 24.04
CA PRO A 453 -25.53 -11.61 24.47
C PRO A 453 -26.91 -11.99 23.93
N GLN A 454 -27.95 -11.86 24.76
CA GLN A 454 -29.31 -12.20 24.33
C GLN A 454 -29.96 -10.99 23.65
N THR A 455 -30.58 -11.20 22.49
CA THR A 455 -31.46 -10.19 21.89
C THR A 455 -32.74 -10.10 22.74
N PRO A 456 -33.24 -8.90 23.06
CA PRO A 456 -34.43 -8.76 23.89
C PRO A 456 -35.61 -9.50 23.24
N ARG A 457 -36.16 -10.51 23.95
CA ARG A 457 -37.38 -11.22 23.55
C ARG A 457 -38.53 -10.22 23.48
N LYS A 458 -39.21 -10.14 22.32
CA LYS A 458 -40.57 -9.58 22.26
C LYS A 458 -41.51 -10.59 22.94
N ASP A 459 -41.86 -10.35 24.20
CA ASP A 459 -42.84 -11.18 24.90
C ASP A 459 -44.23 -11.05 24.25
N PRO A 460 -44.91 -12.13 23.83
CA PRO A 460 -46.23 -12.07 23.21
C PRO A 460 -47.39 -11.88 24.21
N LEU A 461 -47.13 -11.69 25.51
CA LEU A 461 -48.12 -11.96 26.58
C LEU A 461 -48.33 -10.82 27.59
N VAL A 462 -48.08 -9.56 27.20
CA VAL A 462 -48.54 -8.41 28.00
C VAL A 462 -49.41 -7.51 27.13
N GLY A 463 -50.72 -7.70 27.28
CA GLY A 463 -51.75 -6.85 26.68
C GLY A 463 -51.69 -5.42 27.21
N GLN A 464 -51.94 -4.48 26.29
CA GLN A 464 -52.50 -3.14 26.47
C GLN A 464 -52.26 -2.46 27.83
N HIS A 465 -51.35 -1.48 27.83
CA HIS A 465 -51.16 -0.35 28.77
C HIS A 465 -49.72 -0.20 29.32
N SER A 466 -48.75 -0.11 28.43
CA SER A 466 -47.50 0.64 28.66
C SER A 466 -46.72 0.77 27.35
N SER A 467 -47.34 1.40 26.36
CA SER A 467 -46.67 1.79 25.12
C SER A 467 -45.88 3.09 25.35
N ILE A 468 -44.65 2.94 25.86
CA ILE A 468 -43.55 3.83 25.44
C ILE A 468 -42.68 2.96 24.53
N THR A 469 -43.20 2.69 23.34
CA THR A 469 -42.38 2.41 22.18
C THR A 469 -41.65 3.70 21.84
N THR A 470 -40.35 3.76 22.09
CA THR A 470 -39.50 4.84 21.59
C THR A 470 -39.64 4.87 20.06
N PRO A 471 -40.06 6.00 19.46
CA PRO A 471 -40.25 6.07 18.03
C PRO A 471 -38.90 6.21 17.31
N GLY A 472 -38.57 5.25 16.45
CA GLY A 472 -37.69 5.46 15.29
C GLY A 472 -36.18 5.62 15.53
N GLY A 473 -35.49 4.64 16.12
CA GLY A 473 -34.03 4.61 16.09
C GLY A 473 -33.44 3.21 16.30
N ASN A 474 -32.46 2.83 15.49
CA ASN A 474 -31.63 1.63 15.63
C ASN A 474 -30.76 1.70 16.91
N ASN A 475 -31.36 1.72 18.10
CA ASN A 475 -30.62 1.65 19.37
C ASN A 475 -30.81 0.24 19.95
N VAL A 476 -29.72 -0.52 19.99
CA VAL A 476 -29.69 -1.93 20.37
C VAL A 476 -28.88 -2.08 21.65
N GLN A 477 -29.49 -2.57 22.73
CA GLN A 477 -28.81 -2.93 23.97
C GLN A 477 -28.91 -4.46 24.16
N LEU A 478 -27.76 -5.12 24.26
CA LEU A 478 -27.58 -6.58 24.23
C LEU A 478 -26.99 -7.11 25.54
N ILE A 479 -26.22 -6.29 26.27
CA ILE A 479 -25.77 -6.61 27.62
C ILE A 479 -26.99 -6.55 28.55
N ASP A 480 -27.35 -7.71 29.10
CA ASP A 480 -28.45 -7.84 30.05
C ASP A 480 -28.14 -7.05 31.33
N LYS A 481 -29.16 -6.41 31.92
CA LYS A 481 -29.01 -5.63 33.15
C LYS A 481 -28.52 -6.44 34.35
N SER A 482 -28.67 -7.76 34.31
CA SER A 482 -28.17 -8.70 35.31
C SER A 482 -26.68 -9.03 35.16
N TRP A 483 -26.05 -8.70 34.02
CA TRP A 483 -24.66 -9.03 33.77
C TRP A 483 -23.72 -8.12 34.57
N THR A 484 -22.73 -8.74 35.20
CA THR A 484 -21.75 -8.07 36.05
C THR A 484 -20.39 -8.00 35.36
N ILE A 485 -19.80 -6.80 35.31
CA ILE A 485 -18.47 -6.58 34.75
C ILE A 485 -17.41 -7.34 35.57
N GLY A 486 -16.46 -7.99 34.89
CA GLY A 486 -15.45 -8.87 35.49
C GLY A 486 -15.92 -10.31 35.75
N LEU A 487 -17.23 -10.58 35.70
CA LEU A 487 -17.80 -11.91 35.86
C LEU A 487 -18.38 -12.43 34.53
N ASP A 488 -19.37 -11.72 33.98
CA ASP A 488 -20.09 -12.13 32.76
C ASP A 488 -19.40 -11.60 31.50
N TYR A 489 -18.84 -10.39 31.57
CA TYR A 489 -18.10 -9.74 30.49
C TYR A 489 -16.96 -8.90 31.07
N SER A 490 -15.92 -8.65 30.30
CA SER A 490 -14.72 -7.92 30.71
C SER A 490 -14.40 -6.79 29.74
N MET A 491 -13.85 -5.70 30.25
CA MET A 491 -13.40 -4.57 29.43
C MET A 491 -12.07 -4.94 28.78
N VAL A 492 -11.99 -4.71 27.47
CA VAL A 492 -10.87 -5.12 26.62
C VAL A 492 -9.97 -3.93 26.28
N GLU A 493 -10.58 -2.77 26.06
CA GLU A 493 -9.89 -1.50 25.81
C GLU A 493 -10.34 -0.44 26.80
N SER A 494 -9.45 0.52 27.09
CA SER A 494 -9.79 1.64 27.96
C SER A 494 -10.91 2.49 27.34
N PRO A 495 -11.85 3.03 28.14
CA PRO A 495 -12.95 3.82 27.61
C PRO A 495 -12.43 5.07 26.89
N LEU A 496 -12.92 5.31 25.68
CA LEU A 496 -12.57 6.48 24.90
C LEU A 496 -13.71 7.50 24.97
N THR A 497 -13.45 8.67 25.54
CA THR A 497 -14.42 9.78 25.52
C THR A 497 -14.25 10.55 24.23
N CYS A 498 -15.31 10.61 23.43
CA CYS A 498 -15.32 11.20 22.10
C CYS A 498 -16.29 12.38 22.08
N LYS A 499 -15.84 13.53 21.60
CA LYS A 499 -16.66 14.74 21.50
C LYS A 499 -17.46 14.80 20.20
N GLU A 500 -18.53 15.58 20.20
CA GLU A 500 -19.25 15.93 18.97
C GLU A 500 -18.29 16.44 17.89
N GLY A 501 -18.40 15.86 16.69
CA GLY A 501 -17.55 16.17 15.56
C GLY A 501 -16.30 15.29 15.45
N GLU A 502 -15.94 14.46 16.42
CA GLU A 502 -14.73 13.62 16.35
C GLU A 502 -14.91 12.38 15.45
N SER A 503 -13.85 11.96 14.74
CA SER A 503 -13.76 10.66 14.08
C SER A 503 -12.84 9.81 14.93
N VAL A 504 -13.23 8.56 15.16
CA VAL A 504 -12.40 7.60 15.86
C VAL A 504 -12.21 6.40 14.96
N GLN A 505 -10.94 6.09 14.73
CA GLN A 505 -10.53 4.84 14.10
C GLN A 505 -9.73 4.03 15.11
N GLY A 506 -9.97 2.73 15.13
CA GLY A 506 -9.24 1.84 16.00
C GLY A 506 -9.31 0.40 15.55
N SER A 507 -8.50 -0.42 16.20
CA SER A 507 -8.49 -1.85 15.98
C SER A 507 -8.08 -2.58 17.23
N HIS A 508 -8.57 -3.79 17.40
CA HIS A 508 -8.20 -4.68 18.50
C HIS A 508 -7.88 -6.08 17.99
N VAL A 509 -6.71 -6.60 18.36
CA VAL A 509 -6.32 -7.99 18.08
C VAL A 509 -6.92 -8.87 19.17
N THR A 510 -7.86 -9.74 18.79
CA THR A 510 -8.64 -10.54 19.71
C THR A 510 -7.75 -11.55 20.42
N ARG A 511 -7.80 -11.56 21.76
CA ARG A 511 -7.03 -12.53 22.55
C ARG A 511 -7.75 -13.87 22.66
N TRP A 512 -9.07 -13.82 22.73
CA TRP A 512 -9.92 -14.96 23.01
C TRP A 512 -11.04 -15.07 21.97
N PRO A 513 -11.45 -16.29 21.58
CA PRO A 513 -12.73 -16.52 20.92
C PRO A 513 -13.91 -16.09 21.80
N GLY A 514 -15.06 -15.85 21.20
CA GLY A 514 -16.29 -15.43 21.88
C GLY A 514 -16.84 -14.12 21.32
N PHE A 515 -17.56 -13.38 22.15
CA PHE A 515 -18.35 -12.23 21.71
C PHE A 515 -17.68 -10.95 22.15
N TYR A 516 -17.28 -10.12 21.19
CA TYR A 516 -16.81 -8.76 21.45
C TYR A 516 -17.96 -7.79 21.27
N ILE A 517 -18.08 -6.83 22.17
CA ILE A 517 -19.20 -5.90 22.23
C ILE A 517 -18.66 -4.47 22.14
N LEU A 518 -18.94 -3.81 21.02
CA LEU A 518 -18.65 -2.40 20.82
C LEU A 518 -19.84 -1.61 21.37
N GLN A 519 -19.59 -0.74 22.36
CA GLN A 519 -20.64 -0.01 23.04
C GLN A 519 -20.38 1.50 22.96
N TRP A 520 -21.33 2.25 22.39
CA TRP A 520 -21.38 3.70 22.49
C TRP A 520 -22.38 4.11 23.56
N LYS A 521 -21.91 4.85 24.56
CA LYS A 521 -22.72 5.33 25.68
C LYS A 521 -22.76 6.85 25.68
N PHE A 522 -23.89 7.44 26.05
CA PHE A 522 -24.02 8.89 26.23
C PHE A 522 -23.01 9.39 27.28
N HIS A 523 -22.16 10.36 26.91
CA HIS A 523 -21.25 10.99 27.87
C HIS A 523 -22.02 12.05 28.67
N THR A 524 -22.05 11.92 29.99
CA THR A 524 -22.61 12.96 30.86
C THR A 524 -21.44 13.62 31.57
N MET A 525 -21.18 14.91 31.30
CA MET A 525 -20.21 15.67 32.09
C MET A 525 -20.62 15.59 33.57
N PRO A 526 -19.70 15.25 34.50
CA PRO A 526 -20.01 15.26 35.91
C PRO A 526 -20.27 16.71 36.33
N GLY A 527 -21.55 17.07 36.41
CA GLY A 527 -21.98 18.27 37.13
C GLY A 527 -21.50 18.15 38.57
N SER A 528 -20.80 19.18 39.05
CA SER A 528 -20.33 19.35 40.42
C SER A 528 -21.26 18.72 41.45
N ALA A 529 -20.86 17.55 41.97
CA ALA A 529 -21.55 16.88 43.05
C ALA A 529 -21.31 17.61 44.37
N SER A 530 -21.94 18.78 44.55
CA SER A 530 -22.19 19.38 45.87
C SER A 530 -23.05 20.64 45.71
N THR A 531 -24.38 20.50 45.68
CA THR A 531 -25.35 21.40 46.37
C THR A 531 -26.77 20.97 46.04
N ASN A 532 -27.60 20.74 47.08
CA ASN A 532 -29.01 20.31 47.01
C ASN A 532 -30.00 21.41 46.54
N LEU A 533 -29.62 22.27 45.59
CA LEU A 533 -30.53 23.27 45.02
C LEU A 533 -30.35 23.30 43.49
N PRO A 534 -31.44 23.15 42.70
CA PRO A 534 -31.34 23.24 41.25
C PRO A 534 -30.96 24.66 40.86
N ARG A 535 -29.84 24.82 40.14
CA ARG A 535 -29.47 26.12 39.57
C ARG A 535 -30.35 26.41 38.37
N VAL A 536 -30.53 27.70 38.06
CA VAL A 536 -31.33 28.17 36.91
C VAL A 536 -30.83 27.55 35.60
N ASP A 537 -29.53 27.25 35.52
CA ASP A 537 -28.91 26.54 34.40
C ASP A 537 -29.38 25.08 34.24
N ASP A 538 -29.68 24.37 35.34
CA ASP A 538 -30.20 22.99 35.28
C ASP A 538 -31.64 22.97 34.75
N VAL A 539 -32.42 23.99 35.07
CA VAL A 539 -33.80 24.16 34.57
C VAL A 539 -33.76 24.56 33.09
N LEU A 540 -32.85 25.44 32.69
CA LEU A 540 -32.67 25.82 31.28
C LEU A 540 -32.14 24.66 30.41
N ALA A 541 -31.23 23.83 30.94
CA ALA A 541 -30.77 22.61 30.28
C ALA A 541 -31.89 21.55 30.13
N SER A 542 -32.84 21.50 31.08
CA SER A 542 -34.01 20.62 31.00
C SER A 542 -35.10 21.11 30.01
N LEU A 543 -35.10 22.40 29.68
CA LEU A 543 -36.02 23.01 28.70
C LEU A 543 -35.53 22.90 27.25
N GLN A 544 -34.24 22.63 27.03
CA GLN A 544 -33.69 22.32 25.71
C GLN A 544 -33.89 20.84 25.38
N VAL A 545 -35.00 20.53 24.69
CA VAL A 545 -35.39 19.20 24.17
C VAL A 545 -34.33 18.57 23.23
N SER A 546 -33.24 19.27 22.90
CA SER A 546 -32.21 18.85 21.96
C SER A 546 -31.05 18.03 22.54
N SER A 547 -30.91 17.86 23.87
CA SER A 547 -29.65 17.40 24.52
C SER A 547 -29.58 15.93 25.01
N HIS A 548 -30.61 15.09 24.82
CA HIS A 548 -30.63 13.70 25.34
C HIS A 548 -30.29 12.62 24.32
N LYS A 549 -29.87 13.01 23.11
CA LYS A 549 -29.66 12.13 21.97
C LYS A 549 -28.34 12.46 21.29
N CYS A 550 -27.41 11.52 21.34
CA CYS A 550 -26.23 11.53 20.50
C CYS A 550 -26.50 10.75 19.20
N LYS A 551 -25.75 11.04 18.15
CA LYS A 551 -25.79 10.32 16.87
C LYS A 551 -24.38 9.90 16.51
N VAL A 552 -24.20 8.62 16.19
CA VAL A 552 -22.95 8.07 15.69
C VAL A 552 -23.17 7.44 14.33
N MET A 553 -22.21 7.59 13.43
CA MET A 553 -22.12 6.84 12.18
C MET A 553 -20.92 5.91 12.31
N TYR A 554 -21.07 4.61 12.13
CA TYR A 554 -19.98 3.66 12.36
C TYR A 554 -19.91 2.56 11.30
N TYR A 555 -18.70 2.03 11.15
CA TYR A 555 -18.37 0.87 10.35
C TYR A 555 -17.47 -0.05 11.17
N THR A 556 -17.66 -1.36 11.05
CA THR A 556 -16.85 -2.36 11.73
C THR A 556 -16.60 -3.54 10.82
N GLU A 557 -15.40 -4.10 10.87
CA GLU A 557 -15.02 -5.28 10.09
C GLU A 557 -14.19 -6.24 10.97
N VAL A 558 -14.28 -7.53 10.67
CA VAL A 558 -13.43 -8.55 11.28
C VAL A 558 -12.54 -9.14 10.21
N ILE A 559 -11.25 -9.21 10.54
CA ILE A 559 -10.25 -9.85 9.71
C ILE A 559 -9.89 -11.18 10.37
N GLY A 560 -10.09 -12.26 9.63
CA GLY A 560 -9.84 -13.62 10.10
C GLY A 560 -8.37 -13.83 10.44
N SER A 561 -8.11 -14.64 11.47
CA SER A 561 -6.73 -14.97 11.86
C SER A 561 -5.95 -15.71 10.77
N GLU A 562 -6.62 -16.43 9.87
CA GLU A 562 -6.01 -17.14 8.74
C GLU A 562 -5.46 -16.17 7.67
N ASP A 563 -6.16 -15.05 7.44
CA ASP A 563 -5.72 -13.95 6.57
C ASP A 563 -4.52 -13.18 7.18
N PHE A 564 -4.23 -13.42 8.47
CA PHE A 564 -3.15 -12.78 9.24
C PHE A 564 -1.97 -13.72 9.53
N ARG A 565 -2.15 -15.05 9.50
CA ARG A 565 -1.14 -16.04 9.92
C ARG A 565 -0.08 -16.40 8.86
N GLY A 566 -0.10 -15.75 7.70
CA GLY A 566 0.76 -16.09 6.56
C GLY A 566 2.13 -15.40 6.48
N SER A 567 2.50 -14.49 7.38
CA SER A 567 3.76 -13.76 7.27
C SER A 567 4.46 -13.57 8.63
N MET A 568 5.46 -14.44 8.84
CA MET A 568 6.52 -14.43 9.87
C MET A 568 6.17 -13.92 11.30
N THR A 569 5.75 -14.89 12.13
CA THR A 569 6.12 -15.16 13.54
C THR A 569 6.25 -14.02 14.58
N SER A 570 5.34 -14.11 15.57
CA SER A 570 5.53 -14.02 17.03
C SER A 570 5.46 -12.65 17.71
N LEU A 571 4.46 -12.51 18.61
CA LEU A 571 3.87 -11.27 19.06
C LEU A 571 3.99 -11.05 20.59
N GLU A 572 4.64 -9.97 21.04
CA GLU A 572 4.31 -9.26 22.30
C GLU A 572 3.98 -7.78 22.04
N SER A 573 3.02 -7.24 22.76
CA SER A 573 2.31 -5.97 22.51
C SER A 573 3.08 -4.73 22.95
N SER A 574 3.06 -3.67 22.12
CA SER A 574 3.36 -2.29 22.55
C SER A 574 2.10 -1.44 22.38
N HIS A 575 1.68 -0.81 23.48
CA HIS A 575 0.57 0.12 23.55
C HIS A 575 0.90 1.44 22.83
N SER A 576 0.03 1.89 21.93
CA SER A 576 0.09 3.23 21.34
C SER A 576 -0.69 4.23 22.21
N GLY A 577 0.00 4.90 23.12
CA GLY A 577 -0.52 6.06 23.82
C GLY A 577 -0.25 7.33 23.01
N PHE A 578 -1.24 7.83 22.28
CA PHE A 578 -1.18 9.17 21.69
C PHE A 578 -2.31 10.02 22.27
N SER A 579 -2.11 10.41 23.54
CA SER A 579 -2.75 11.56 24.19
C SER A 579 -2.11 11.74 25.57
N GLN A 580 -1.57 12.94 25.82
CA GLN A 580 -0.97 13.43 27.08
C GLN A 580 0.52 13.11 27.35
N LEU A 581 1.45 13.63 26.54
CA LEU A 581 2.79 13.96 27.03
C LEU A 581 3.32 15.22 26.33
N SER A 582 2.61 16.32 26.54
CA SER A 582 3.10 17.68 26.28
C SER A 582 2.73 18.54 27.47
N HIS A 583 3.37 18.31 28.61
CA HIS A 583 3.59 19.24 29.73
C HIS A 583 4.11 18.46 30.95
N ALA A 584 5.42 18.19 31.03
CA ALA A 584 6.17 18.03 32.29
C ALA A 584 7.65 17.67 32.03
N THR A 585 8.42 18.60 31.48
CA THR A 585 9.88 18.63 31.69
C THR A 585 10.17 19.65 32.78
N SER A 586 10.35 19.20 34.02
CA SER A 586 11.27 19.84 34.99
C SER A 586 11.40 19.01 36.27
N SER A 587 12.65 18.73 36.63
CA SER A 587 13.14 18.16 37.91
C SER A 587 12.79 16.67 38.16
N SER A 588 13.68 15.78 38.57
CA SER A 588 14.86 15.93 39.42
C SER A 588 15.80 14.71 39.32
N ASN A 589 17.10 14.98 39.43
CA ASN A 589 18.15 14.01 39.74
C ASN A 589 17.96 13.42 41.14
N HIS A 590 18.00 12.09 41.30
CA HIS A 590 18.97 11.35 42.15
C HIS A 590 18.49 9.92 42.48
N SER A 591 19.40 8.95 42.28
CA SER A 591 19.66 7.77 43.14
C SER A 591 18.60 6.63 43.12
N GLN A 592 18.87 5.32 43.24
CA GLN A 592 20.04 4.50 43.58
C GLN A 592 19.96 3.14 42.85
N SER A 593 21.10 2.46 42.76
CA SER A 593 21.27 1.05 42.43
C SER A 593 20.48 0.10 43.34
N SER A 594 19.97 -1.01 42.78
CA SER A 594 20.12 -2.34 43.39
C SER A 594 19.75 -3.45 42.41
N SER A 595 20.72 -4.35 42.23
CA SER A 595 20.66 -5.70 41.68
C SER A 595 19.77 -6.66 42.50
N MET A 596 19.17 -7.66 41.83
CA MET A 596 18.97 -9.09 42.22
C MET A 596 18.05 -9.72 41.15
N ILE A 597 18.46 -10.63 40.27
CA ILE A 597 18.74 -12.08 40.40
C ILE A 597 17.62 -12.92 41.05
N SER A 598 17.12 -13.86 40.23
CA SER A 598 16.31 -15.08 40.50
C SER A 598 14.86 -14.88 40.98
N ARG A 599 13.88 -15.63 40.47
CA ARG A 599 13.89 -17.06 40.16
C ARG A 599 12.75 -17.41 39.19
#